data_AF-A0AAV0V0U6-F1
#
_entry.id   AF-A0AAV0V0U6-F1
#
_cell.length_a   1.000
_cell.length_b   1.000
_cell.length_c   1.000
_cell.angle_alpha   90.00
_cell.angle_beta   90.00
_cell.angle_gamma   90.00
#
_symmetry.space_group_name_H-M   'P 1'
#
loop_
_entity.id
_entity.type
_entity.pdbx_description
1 polymer ?
#
loop_
_entity_poly.entity_id
_entity_poly.type
_entity_poly.pdbx_seq_one_letter_code
_entity_poly.pdbx_strand_id
1 'polypeptide(L)'
;MASLSLRSRLWRTPCRRFHAHAFHSSLGPLHTRVAWRSQASVSDSTVPQLIVRNAAKISGHLDILLPLPGVNGLTRLGLEDSTASVTDLIAVLRQADTSLKTVEVATLDSTKFARTVRLGELTSMAFCLRLNHVNVLVESDAATRNDRRERVENVAFATVRAEIEKDPRLTLPLQEFYRMCHNAGAEEAVATKWLRELQRRNLMVHFDQSKTSQLENAVILRPCNALDSELYNIKHDRRVKESQLAALKSSMKKLQQVEHDVHVAAHRMPNAQKWVGLTGLTGFYGVLMYYVWDVYSWDVMEPITYFIGFTAVLGNSFYSAITKKDPTYSNIWQKRYAERVEMLSKKRKYNPRELVELKARIFDLENDILLLSQWEKVNVVNPNQP
;
A
#
# COMPACT_ATOMS: atom_id res chain seq x y z
N MET A 1 -7.46 -6.80 -41.76
CA MET A 1 -6.03 -7.00 -41.41
C MET A 1 -5.66 -5.98 -40.34
N ALA A 2 -4.81 -6.36 -39.39
CA ALA A 2 -4.37 -5.63 -38.17
C ALA A 2 -5.12 -5.99 -36.87
N SER A 3 -4.83 -7.20 -36.39
CA SER A 3 -5.00 -7.65 -35.00
C SER A 3 -3.68 -7.43 -34.25
N LEU A 4 -3.67 -6.59 -33.20
CA LEU A 4 -2.57 -6.51 -32.24
C LEU A 4 -3.15 -6.56 -30.82
N SER A 5 -3.34 -7.78 -30.33
CA SER A 5 -3.60 -8.10 -28.93
C SER A 5 -2.27 -8.45 -28.26
N LEU A 6 -1.73 -7.58 -27.41
CA LEU A 6 -0.61 -7.93 -26.53
C LEU A 6 -1.16 -8.69 -25.32
N ARG A 7 -0.81 -9.98 -25.24
CA ARG A 7 -1.07 -10.86 -24.10
C ARG A 7 -0.15 -10.50 -22.93
N SER A 8 -0.75 -10.16 -21.80
CA SER A 8 -0.12 -10.10 -20.49
C SER A 8 0.29 -11.52 -20.04
N ARG A 9 1.57 -11.71 -19.74
CA ARG A 9 2.08 -12.92 -19.09
C ARG A 9 1.87 -12.82 -17.59
N LEU A 10 1.12 -13.80 -17.10
CA LEU A 10 0.93 -14.19 -15.72
C LEU A 10 2.28 -14.42 -15.01
N TRP A 11 2.46 -13.77 -13.86
CA TRP A 11 3.28 -14.30 -12.78
C TRP A 11 2.37 -14.48 -11.57
N ARG A 12 2.06 -15.74 -11.27
CA ARG A 12 1.49 -16.19 -10.01
C ARG A 12 2.64 -16.65 -9.10
N THR A 13 2.29 -16.69 -7.81
CA THR A 13 2.91 -17.41 -6.67
C THR A 13 3.73 -16.52 -5.71
N PRO A 14 3.85 -16.91 -4.43
CA PRO A 14 2.74 -16.98 -3.47
C PRO A 14 3.06 -16.25 -2.16
N CYS A 15 2.06 -15.59 -1.56
CA CYS A 15 2.18 -15.06 -0.19
C CYS A 15 2.21 -16.23 0.81
N ARG A 16 3.36 -16.48 1.43
CA ARG A 16 3.48 -17.33 2.63
C ARG A 16 2.83 -16.61 3.81
N ARG A 17 1.76 -17.21 4.35
CA ARG A 17 1.24 -16.98 5.70
C ARG A 17 2.32 -17.32 6.72
N PHE A 18 2.59 -16.42 7.65
CA PHE A 18 3.11 -16.80 8.97
C PHE A 18 2.14 -16.29 10.03
N HIS A 19 1.59 -17.26 10.76
CA HIS A 19 0.84 -17.07 11.99
C HIS A 19 1.79 -16.54 13.07
N ALA A 20 1.44 -15.42 13.69
CA ALA A 20 2.03 -15.00 14.95
C ALA A 20 1.29 -15.73 16.09
N HIS A 21 2.02 -16.56 16.83
CA HIS A 21 1.57 -17.17 18.06
C HIS A 21 1.51 -16.10 19.16
N ALA A 22 0.35 -16.00 19.80
CA ALA A 22 0.18 -15.35 21.10
C ALA A 22 0.89 -16.18 22.17
N PHE A 23 1.71 -15.53 23.00
CA PHE A 23 2.14 -16.08 24.28
C PHE A 23 1.51 -15.25 25.40
N HIS A 24 0.51 -15.86 26.02
CA HIS A 24 0.01 -15.47 27.34
C HIS A 24 1.00 -15.91 28.41
N SER A 25 1.13 -15.04 29.40
CA SER A 25 1.76 -15.22 30.70
C SER A 25 1.09 -16.32 31.53
N SER A 26 1.88 -17.06 32.32
CA SER A 26 1.47 -17.47 33.66
C SER A 26 2.68 -17.81 34.54
N LEU A 27 2.57 -17.39 35.80
CA LEU A 27 3.49 -17.61 36.92
C LEU A 27 3.44 -19.06 37.42
N GLY A 28 4.53 -19.52 38.04
CA GLY A 28 4.48 -20.57 39.08
C GLY A 28 5.76 -21.39 39.27
N PRO A 29 6.03 -21.96 40.45
CA PRO A 29 7.35 -21.87 41.09
C PRO A 29 8.08 -23.21 41.35
N LEU A 30 9.35 -23.10 41.79
CA LEU A 30 10.14 -24.01 42.65
C LEU A 30 10.12 -25.53 42.35
N HIS A 31 11.28 -26.11 41.98
CA HIS A 31 11.95 -27.10 42.85
C HIS A 31 13.32 -27.56 42.30
N THR A 32 14.20 -27.81 43.25
CA THR A 32 15.47 -28.53 43.17
C THR A 32 15.38 -29.92 42.52
N ARG A 33 16.37 -30.31 41.71
CA ARG A 33 17.19 -31.52 41.93
C ARG A 33 18.23 -31.76 40.82
N VAL A 34 19.41 -32.15 41.31
CA VAL A 34 20.50 -32.82 40.60
C VAL A 34 20.02 -34.08 39.90
N ALA A 35 20.47 -34.32 38.67
CA ALA A 35 20.56 -35.67 38.10
C ALA A 35 21.69 -35.73 37.07
N TRP A 36 22.70 -36.53 37.39
CA TRP A 36 23.71 -37.05 36.46
C TRP A 36 23.11 -38.19 35.63
N ARG A 37 23.33 -38.16 34.30
CA ARG A 37 23.73 -39.28 33.44
C ARG A 37 23.77 -38.75 32.00
N SER A 38 24.95 -38.60 31.40
CA SER A 38 25.66 -39.66 30.66
C SER A 38 24.88 -40.15 29.46
N GLN A 39 25.13 -39.55 28.30
CA GLN A 39 25.11 -40.25 27.01
C GLN A 39 26.27 -39.70 26.18
N ALA A 40 27.26 -40.56 25.97
CA ALA A 40 28.35 -40.35 25.04
C ALA A 40 27.90 -40.82 23.66
N SER A 41 28.10 -40.00 22.62
CA SER A 41 28.38 -40.48 21.27
C SER A 41 28.87 -39.33 20.37
N VAL A 42 30.06 -39.54 19.81
CA VAL A 42 30.73 -38.82 18.71
C VAL A 42 31.31 -37.44 19.05
N SER A 43 32.60 -37.45 19.33
CA SER A 43 33.45 -36.29 19.62
C SER A 43 33.78 -35.50 18.35
N ASP A 44 33.09 -34.38 18.12
CA ASP A 44 33.65 -33.30 17.32
C ASP A 44 34.71 -32.59 18.19
N SER A 45 35.99 -32.84 17.88
CA SER A 45 37.15 -32.42 18.69
C SER A 45 37.49 -30.93 18.58
N THR A 46 36.56 -30.09 18.15
CA THR A 46 36.77 -28.67 17.82
C THR A 46 36.07 -27.71 18.79
N VAL A 47 35.19 -28.20 19.65
CA VAL A 47 34.46 -27.35 20.61
C VAL A 47 35.35 -27.05 21.83
N PRO A 48 35.44 -25.78 22.31
CA PRO A 48 36.15 -25.46 23.55
C PRO A 48 35.43 -26.10 24.74
N GLN A 49 36.18 -26.90 25.50
CA GLN A 49 35.71 -27.61 26.69
C GLN A 49 35.79 -26.76 27.96
N LEU A 50 36.64 -25.72 27.95
CA LEU A 50 36.86 -24.80 29.07
C LEU A 50 36.97 -23.37 28.55
N ILE A 51 36.44 -22.41 29.31
CA ILE A 51 36.57 -20.97 29.02
C ILE A 51 37.35 -20.33 30.16
N VAL A 52 38.42 -19.61 29.82
CA VAL A 52 39.30 -18.91 30.77
C VAL A 52 39.42 -17.45 30.36
N ARG A 53 39.51 -16.57 31.33
CA ARG A 53 39.66 -15.13 31.09
C ARG A 53 41.11 -14.72 31.28
N ASN A 54 41.61 -13.89 30.37
CA ASN A 54 42.85 -13.16 30.62
C ASN A 54 42.60 -12.09 31.70
N ALA A 55 43.21 -12.25 32.87
CA ALA A 55 43.09 -11.32 33.99
C ALA A 55 44.01 -10.08 33.86
N ALA A 56 44.89 -10.07 32.87
CA ALA A 56 45.80 -8.96 32.64
C ALA A 56 45.06 -7.72 32.09
N LYS A 57 45.28 -6.57 32.72
CA LYS A 57 44.64 -5.28 32.38
C LYS A 57 45.31 -4.54 31.22
N ILE A 58 46.51 -4.96 30.82
CA ILE A 58 47.35 -4.30 29.80
C ILE A 58 47.43 -5.21 28.58
N SER A 59 47.17 -4.67 27.39
CA SER A 59 47.32 -5.40 26.12
C SER A 59 48.77 -5.88 25.95
N GLY A 60 48.96 -7.16 25.67
CA GLY A 60 50.29 -7.76 25.56
C GLY A 60 50.79 -8.47 26.81
N HIS A 61 50.06 -8.39 27.92
CA HIS A 61 50.27 -9.26 29.09
C HIS A 61 49.22 -10.37 29.11
N LEU A 62 49.63 -11.55 29.56
CA LEU A 62 48.74 -12.69 29.75
C LEU A 62 48.83 -13.16 31.19
N ASP A 63 47.71 -13.20 31.89
CA ASP A 63 47.59 -13.79 33.22
C ASP A 63 46.36 -14.70 33.24
N ILE A 64 46.59 -15.99 33.05
CA ILE A 64 45.51 -16.99 32.97
C ILE A 64 45.70 -18.08 34.01
N LEU A 65 44.59 -18.57 34.57
CA LEU A 65 44.56 -19.70 35.48
C LEU A 65 44.04 -20.92 34.73
N LEU A 66 44.88 -21.94 34.60
CA LEU A 66 44.59 -23.11 33.78
C LEU A 66 44.70 -24.41 34.59
N PRO A 67 43.70 -25.30 34.57
CA PRO A 67 43.87 -26.65 35.07
C PRO A 67 44.69 -27.46 34.06
N LEU A 68 45.95 -27.73 34.41
CA LEU A 68 46.86 -28.52 33.57
C LEU A 68 46.70 -30.02 33.86
N PRO A 69 46.70 -30.90 32.84
CA PRO A 69 46.43 -32.33 33.01
C PRO A 69 47.46 -33.07 33.88
N GLY A 70 48.71 -32.59 33.95
CA GLY A 70 49.77 -33.21 34.75
C GLY A 70 49.92 -32.66 36.18
N VAL A 71 49.17 -31.62 36.56
CA VAL A 71 49.34 -30.93 37.84
C VAL A 71 48.01 -30.84 38.58
N ASN A 72 48.01 -31.21 39.86
CA ASN A 72 46.83 -31.06 40.71
C ASN A 72 46.65 -29.59 41.11
N GLY A 73 45.66 -28.90 40.52
CA GLY A 73 45.29 -27.53 40.87
C GLY A 73 45.18 -26.60 39.65
N LEU A 74 44.97 -25.30 39.92
CA LEU A 74 45.00 -24.26 38.89
C LEU A 74 46.44 -23.70 38.79
N THR A 75 47.04 -23.82 37.62
CA THR A 75 48.36 -23.24 37.36
C THR A 75 48.18 -21.82 36.83
N ARG A 76 48.83 -20.85 37.48
CA ARG A 76 48.88 -19.46 37.01
C ARG A 76 49.97 -19.31 35.96
N LEU A 77 49.58 -18.87 34.77
CA LEU A 77 50.49 -18.60 33.66
C LEU A 77 50.50 -17.08 33.44
N GLY A 78 51.57 -16.46 33.93
CA GLY A 78 51.84 -15.03 33.75
C GLY A 78 52.93 -14.84 32.70
N LEU A 79 52.63 -14.19 31.59
CA LEU A 79 53.62 -13.61 30.68
C LEU A 79 53.48 -12.10 30.74
N GLU A 80 54.47 -11.45 31.32
CA GLU A 80 54.48 -10.00 31.52
C GLU A 80 55.35 -9.23 30.51
N ASP A 81 55.84 -9.92 29.47
CA ASP A 81 56.73 -9.33 28.47
C ASP A 81 55.95 -8.84 27.24
N SER A 82 56.01 -7.54 26.97
CA SER A 82 55.33 -6.91 25.82
C SER A 82 55.88 -7.35 24.46
N THR A 83 57.10 -7.90 24.43
CA THR A 83 57.76 -8.46 23.25
C THR A 83 57.55 -9.98 23.10
N ALA A 84 56.85 -10.62 24.03
CA ALA A 84 56.62 -12.06 23.97
C ALA A 84 55.79 -12.46 22.75
N SER A 85 56.12 -13.62 22.22
CA SER A 85 55.49 -14.21 21.05
C SER A 85 54.78 -15.53 21.40
N VAL A 86 54.00 -16.06 20.45
CA VAL A 86 53.31 -17.35 20.62
C VAL A 86 54.28 -18.50 20.93
N THR A 87 55.55 -18.44 20.49
CA THR A 87 56.56 -19.44 20.90
C THR A 87 56.84 -19.43 22.39
N ASP A 88 56.93 -18.23 22.98
CA ASP A 88 57.28 -18.06 24.37
C ASP A 88 56.13 -18.55 25.24
N LEU A 89 54.89 -18.28 24.82
CA LEU A 89 53.68 -18.84 25.42
C LEU A 89 53.68 -20.38 25.40
N ILE A 90 54.01 -21.00 24.27
CA ILE A 90 54.08 -22.46 24.14
C ILE A 90 55.21 -23.03 25.01
N ALA A 91 56.34 -22.33 25.11
CA ALA A 91 57.47 -22.72 25.95
C ALA A 91 57.10 -22.70 27.43
N VAL A 92 56.45 -21.63 27.90
CA VAL A 92 55.97 -21.49 29.28
C VAL A 92 54.93 -22.58 29.61
N LEU A 93 54.03 -22.90 28.69
CA LEU A 93 53.06 -23.99 28.87
C LEU A 93 53.73 -25.36 29.02
N ARG A 94 54.74 -25.66 28.19
CA ARG A 94 55.50 -26.93 28.27
C ARG A 94 56.39 -27.00 29.51
N GLN A 95 56.89 -25.86 29.97
CA GLN A 95 57.66 -25.79 31.20
C GLN A 95 56.76 -26.00 32.44
N ALA A 96 55.53 -25.48 32.39
CA ALA A 96 54.55 -25.62 33.46
C ALA A 96 53.97 -27.05 33.58
N ASP A 97 53.89 -27.80 32.47
CA ASP A 97 53.42 -29.18 32.46
C ASP A 97 54.14 -30.04 31.41
N THR A 98 54.96 -30.99 31.89
CA THR A 98 55.73 -31.93 31.07
C THR A 98 54.88 -33.04 30.44
N SER A 99 53.60 -33.17 30.84
CA SER A 99 52.66 -34.16 30.28
C SER A 99 51.99 -33.72 28.97
N LEU A 100 52.19 -32.46 28.56
CA LEU A 100 51.63 -31.89 27.34
C LEU A 100 52.41 -32.36 26.09
N LYS A 101 51.81 -33.25 25.30
CA LYS A 101 52.38 -33.77 24.04
C LYS A 101 52.11 -32.83 22.86
N THR A 102 50.93 -32.21 22.84
CA THR A 102 50.52 -31.27 21.79
C THR A 102 50.00 -29.98 22.42
N VAL A 103 50.66 -28.86 22.11
CA VAL A 103 50.25 -27.51 22.51
C VAL A 103 50.16 -26.67 21.26
N GLU A 104 48.96 -26.19 20.95
CA GLU A 104 48.72 -25.35 19.78
C GLU A 104 47.83 -24.17 20.15
N VAL A 105 48.14 -23.02 19.56
CA VAL A 105 47.34 -21.80 19.70
C VAL A 105 46.64 -21.58 18.35
N ALA A 106 45.32 -21.53 18.36
CA ALA A 106 44.51 -21.43 17.17
C ALA A 106 43.37 -20.41 17.33
N THR A 107 42.86 -19.88 16.23
CA THR A 107 41.64 -19.07 16.19
C THR A 107 40.41 -19.95 16.44
N LEU A 108 39.26 -19.35 16.72
CA LEU A 108 37.96 -20.03 16.83
C LEU A 108 37.66 -20.95 15.63
N ASP A 109 38.11 -20.57 14.44
CA ASP A 109 37.95 -21.34 13.19
C ASP A 109 39.02 -22.43 12.99
N SER A 110 39.74 -22.83 14.04
CA SER A 110 40.82 -23.85 14.03
C SER A 110 42.07 -23.50 13.20
N THR A 111 42.19 -22.26 12.75
CA THR A 111 43.40 -21.77 12.05
C THR A 111 44.53 -21.55 13.06
N LYS A 112 45.69 -22.18 12.84
CA LYS A 112 46.84 -22.07 13.75
C LYS A 112 47.48 -20.68 13.63
N PHE A 113 47.77 -20.06 14.77
CA PHE A 113 48.56 -18.83 14.78
C PHE A 113 50.02 -19.13 14.44
N ALA A 114 50.65 -18.21 13.70
CA ALA A 114 52.08 -18.29 13.46
C ALA A 114 52.84 -18.09 14.78
N ARG A 115 53.93 -18.83 14.93
CA ARG A 115 54.80 -18.81 16.12
C ARG A 115 55.36 -17.41 16.45
N THR A 116 55.50 -16.56 15.43
CA THR A 116 56.02 -15.19 15.51
C THR A 116 54.98 -14.14 15.87
N VAL A 117 53.69 -14.50 15.99
CA VAL A 117 52.62 -13.55 16.34
C VAL A 117 52.88 -13.01 17.75
N ARG A 118 52.74 -11.69 17.90
CA ARG A 118 52.97 -11.02 19.18
C ARG A 118 51.82 -11.28 20.13
N LEU A 119 52.12 -11.37 21.41
CA LEU A 119 51.12 -11.58 22.46
C LEU A 119 50.12 -10.42 22.54
N GLY A 120 50.52 -9.19 22.18
CA GLY A 120 49.62 -8.03 22.08
C GLY A 120 48.52 -8.15 21.02
N GLU A 121 48.85 -8.73 19.87
CA GLU A 121 47.87 -9.01 18.80
C GLU A 121 46.98 -10.20 19.19
N LEU A 122 47.56 -11.24 19.77
CA LEU A 122 46.83 -12.42 20.22
C LEU A 122 45.81 -12.08 21.33
N THR A 123 46.20 -11.28 22.32
CA THR A 123 45.34 -10.89 23.46
C THR A 123 44.26 -9.87 23.10
N SER A 124 44.32 -9.25 21.92
CA SER A 124 43.26 -8.37 21.41
C SER A 124 42.01 -9.14 20.96
N MET A 125 42.18 -10.41 20.59
CA MET A 125 41.14 -11.31 20.10
C MET A 125 40.93 -12.49 21.05
N ALA A 126 39.80 -13.20 20.91
CA ALA A 126 39.63 -14.47 21.58
C ALA A 126 40.37 -15.57 20.81
N PHE A 127 41.08 -16.45 21.51
CA PHE A 127 41.86 -17.53 20.90
C PHE A 127 41.72 -18.84 21.68
N CYS A 128 41.92 -19.97 20.99
CA CYS A 128 41.82 -21.31 21.55
C CYS A 128 43.21 -21.90 21.81
N LEU A 129 43.43 -22.39 23.03
CA LEU A 129 44.56 -23.21 23.42
C LEU A 129 44.16 -24.69 23.34
N ARG A 130 44.79 -25.44 22.43
CA ARG A 130 44.59 -26.88 22.30
C ARG A 130 45.70 -27.61 23.05
N LEU A 131 45.35 -28.20 24.19
CA LEU A 131 46.21 -28.95 25.08
C LEU A 131 45.81 -30.43 25.04
N ASN A 132 46.60 -31.26 24.35
CA ASN A 132 46.29 -32.68 24.14
C ASN A 132 44.86 -32.93 23.61
N HIS A 133 43.94 -33.32 24.50
CA HIS A 133 42.53 -33.60 24.20
C HIS A 133 41.57 -32.51 24.71
N VAL A 134 42.09 -31.42 25.28
CA VAL A 134 41.33 -30.32 25.87
C VAL A 134 41.53 -29.05 25.05
N ASN A 135 40.43 -28.45 24.62
CA ASN A 135 40.43 -27.14 23.96
C ASN A 135 39.97 -26.09 24.99
N VAL A 136 40.79 -25.07 25.24
CA VAL A 136 40.46 -23.97 26.15
C VAL A 136 40.30 -22.68 25.35
N LEU A 137 39.14 -22.04 25.44
CA LEU A 137 38.92 -20.71 24.89
C LEU A 137 39.42 -19.66 25.88
N VAL A 138 40.34 -18.81 25.44
CA VAL A 138 40.80 -17.64 26.19
C VAL A 138 40.09 -16.41 25.68
N GLU A 139 39.20 -15.84 26.50
CA GLU A 139 38.51 -14.59 26.21
C GLU A 139 39.34 -13.40 26.69
N SER A 140 39.41 -12.35 25.88
CA SER A 140 40.01 -11.08 26.28
C SER A 140 39.00 -10.21 27.06
N ASP A 141 39.47 -9.53 28.12
CA ASP A 141 38.63 -8.62 28.91
C ASP A 141 38.18 -7.40 28.08
N ALA A 142 38.95 -7.03 27.05
CA ALA A 142 38.61 -5.97 26.11
C ALA A 142 37.44 -6.34 25.17
N ALA A 143 37.43 -7.55 24.61
CA ALA A 143 36.35 -8.01 23.73
C ALA A 143 35.03 -8.20 24.50
N THR A 144 35.10 -8.73 25.73
CA THR A 144 33.92 -8.93 26.58
C THR A 144 33.32 -7.62 27.11
N ARG A 145 34.15 -6.59 27.36
CA ARG A 145 33.67 -5.24 27.70
C ARG A 145 32.92 -4.57 26.55
N ASN A 146 33.41 -4.71 25.32
CA ASN A 146 32.73 -4.19 24.13
C ASN A 146 31.41 -4.93 23.88
N ASP A 147 31.43 -6.27 23.93
CA ASP A 147 30.22 -7.08 23.75
C ASP A 147 29.16 -6.79 24.83
N ARG A 148 29.58 -6.59 26.08
CA ARG A 148 28.68 -6.17 27.17
C ARG A 148 28.10 -4.77 26.92
N ARG A 149 28.90 -3.82 26.43
CA ARG A 149 28.44 -2.46 26.12
C ARG A 149 27.43 -2.47 24.96
N GLU A 150 27.74 -3.18 23.88
CA GLU A 150 26.83 -3.35 22.74
C GLU A 150 25.52 -4.03 23.15
N ARG A 151 25.59 -5.04 24.03
CA ARG A 151 24.39 -5.70 24.56
C ARG A 151 23.49 -4.75 25.35
N VAL A 152 24.09 -3.88 26.17
CA VAL A 152 23.35 -2.84 26.92
C VAL A 152 22.73 -1.83 25.97
N GLU A 153 23.48 -1.36 24.97
CA GLU A 153 22.98 -0.43 23.94
C GLU A 153 21.83 -1.06 23.13
N ASN A 154 21.92 -2.35 22.79
CA ASN A 154 20.86 -3.06 22.07
C ASN A 154 19.59 -3.22 22.90
N VAL A 155 19.70 -3.47 24.21
CA VAL A 155 18.55 -3.53 25.13
C VAL A 155 17.91 -2.15 25.29
N ALA A 156 18.72 -1.09 25.41
CA ALA A 156 18.23 0.28 25.49
C ALA A 156 17.51 0.70 24.19
N PHE A 157 18.08 0.38 23.03
CA PHE A 157 17.44 0.60 21.73
C PHE A 157 16.10 -0.14 21.59
N ALA A 158 16.04 -1.40 22.04
CA ALA A 158 14.81 -2.18 22.03
C ALA A 158 13.72 -1.58 22.92
N THR A 159 14.10 -1.02 24.07
CA THR A 159 13.18 -0.31 24.98
C THR A 159 12.60 0.94 24.33
N VAL A 160 13.45 1.82 23.80
CA VAL A 160 13.00 3.05 23.11
C VAL A 160 12.09 2.71 21.91
N ARG A 161 12.45 1.68 21.14
CA ARG A 161 11.62 1.21 20.04
C ARG A 161 10.24 0.75 20.51
N ALA A 162 10.17 -0.03 21.58
CA ALA A 162 8.91 -0.53 22.12
C ALA A 162 8.03 0.60 22.67
N GLU A 163 8.63 1.65 23.22
CA GLU A 163 7.94 2.83 23.71
C GLU A 163 7.32 3.65 22.56
N ILE A 164 8.08 3.86 21.48
CA ILE A 164 7.60 4.50 20.25
C ILE A 164 6.46 3.71 19.58
N GLU A 165 6.54 2.38 19.58
CA GLU A 165 5.50 1.53 18.99
C GLU A 165 4.19 1.55 19.80
N LYS A 166 4.29 1.79 21.11
CA LYS A 166 3.13 1.93 22.00
C LYS A 166 2.50 3.31 21.95
N ASP A 167 3.25 4.37 21.62
CA ASP A 167 2.72 5.74 21.63
C ASP A 167 1.65 5.95 20.54
N PRO A 168 0.39 6.26 20.90
CA PRO A 168 -0.69 6.46 19.93
C PRO A 168 -0.55 7.73 19.08
N ARG A 169 0.39 8.64 19.41
CA ARG A 169 0.56 9.90 18.69
C ARG A 169 1.23 9.67 17.33
N LEU A 170 0.79 10.46 16.34
CA LEU A 170 1.38 10.47 14.98
C LEU A 170 2.61 11.38 14.90
N THR A 171 2.75 12.35 15.82
CA THR A 171 3.84 13.31 15.86
C THR A 171 4.38 13.47 17.27
N LEU A 172 5.71 13.56 17.36
CA LEU A 172 6.46 13.66 18.61
C LEU A 172 7.52 14.78 18.46
N PRO A 173 7.62 15.73 19.40
CA PRO A 173 8.69 16.72 19.38
C PRO A 173 10.09 16.08 19.47
N LEU A 174 11.05 16.62 18.72
CA LEU A 174 12.42 16.09 18.66
C LEU A 174 13.11 16.08 20.04
N GLN A 175 12.87 17.10 20.86
CA GLN A 175 13.39 17.16 22.24
C GLN A 175 12.87 16.02 23.11
N GLU A 176 11.60 15.63 22.91
CA GLU A 176 10.99 14.54 23.67
C GLU A 176 11.60 13.18 23.27
N PHE A 177 11.95 13.00 21.98
CA PHE A 177 12.70 11.84 21.51
C PHE A 177 14.08 11.73 22.17
N TYR A 178 14.84 12.83 22.22
CA TYR A 178 16.15 12.82 22.89
C TYR A 178 16.03 12.57 24.39
N ARG A 179 14.97 13.08 25.04
CA ARG A 179 14.68 12.78 26.45
C ARG A 179 14.39 11.29 26.68
N MET A 180 13.64 10.64 25.78
CA MET A 180 13.41 9.20 25.85
C MET A 180 14.70 8.39 25.67
N CYS A 181 15.57 8.81 24.74
CA CYS A 181 16.88 8.18 24.56
C CYS A 181 17.77 8.33 25.81
N HIS A 182 17.76 9.52 26.43
CA HIS A 182 18.51 9.77 27.65
C HIS A 182 18.00 8.94 28.85
N ASN A 183 16.68 8.83 29.00
CA ASN A 183 16.06 7.99 30.03
C ASN A 183 16.39 6.50 29.87
N ALA A 184 16.64 6.04 28.64
CA ALA A 184 17.09 4.68 28.35
C ALA A 184 18.61 4.47 28.53
N GLY A 185 19.37 5.51 28.92
CA GLY A 185 20.81 5.44 29.17
C GLY A 185 21.68 5.71 27.94
N ALA A 186 21.14 6.34 26.89
CA ALA A 186 21.90 6.68 25.68
C ALA A 186 22.48 8.10 25.74
N GLU A 187 23.70 8.23 25.24
CA GLU A 187 24.35 9.52 24.99
C GLU A 187 23.86 10.14 23.67
N GLU A 188 23.97 11.46 23.50
CA GLU A 188 23.42 12.19 22.35
C GLU A 188 23.96 11.70 21.00
N ALA A 189 25.24 11.32 20.93
CA ALA A 189 25.85 10.73 19.74
C ALA A 189 25.21 9.37 19.36
N VAL A 190 24.81 8.58 20.35
CA VAL A 190 24.13 7.29 20.15
C VAL A 190 22.67 7.52 19.74
N ALA A 191 22.02 8.54 20.30
CA ALA A 191 20.65 8.91 19.95
C ALA A 191 20.51 9.33 18.48
N THR A 192 21.46 10.09 17.91
CA THR A 192 21.44 10.45 16.47
C THR A 192 21.65 9.24 15.55
N LYS A 193 22.42 8.23 16.01
CA LYS A 193 22.58 6.96 15.29
C LYS A 193 21.28 6.16 15.33
N TRP A 194 20.61 6.10 16.48
CA TRP A 194 19.31 5.45 16.62
C TRP A 194 18.22 6.16 15.81
N LEU A 195 18.28 7.48 15.71
CA LEU A 195 17.39 8.28 14.86
C LEU A 195 17.46 7.80 13.40
N ARG A 196 18.69 7.72 12.86
CA ARG A 196 18.94 7.22 11.51
C ARG A 196 18.53 5.76 11.32
N GLU A 197 18.76 4.90 12.31
CA GLU A 197 18.37 3.48 12.24
C GLU A 197 16.84 3.30 12.26
N LEU A 198 16.11 4.06 13.05
CA LEU A 198 14.64 4.02 13.08
C LEU A 198 14.02 4.60 11.80
N GLN A 199 14.65 5.63 11.22
CA GLN A 199 14.29 6.16 9.91
C GLN A 199 14.54 5.16 8.79
N ARG A 200 15.70 4.47 8.80
CA ARG A 200 15.99 3.39 7.84
C ARG A 200 14.97 2.25 7.90
N ARG A 201 14.37 2.01 9.07
CA ARG A 201 13.36 0.98 9.29
C ARG A 201 11.92 1.47 9.06
N ASN A 202 11.74 2.70 8.58
CA ASN A 202 10.43 3.34 8.34
C ASN A 202 9.51 3.40 9.58
N LEU A 203 10.06 3.31 10.79
CA LEU A 203 9.26 3.46 12.01
C LEU A 203 8.97 4.94 12.32
N MET A 204 9.88 5.82 11.91
CA MET A 204 9.74 7.26 12.12
C MET A 204 10.41 8.05 11.00
N VAL A 205 9.96 9.28 10.78
CA VAL A 205 10.55 10.20 9.80
C VAL A 205 10.82 11.53 10.49
N HIS A 206 12.04 12.01 10.32
CA HIS A 206 12.47 13.33 10.76
C HIS A 206 12.97 14.12 9.55
N PHE A 207 12.64 15.41 9.49
CA PHE A 207 12.96 16.28 8.36
C PHE A 207 14.03 17.30 8.76
N ASP A 208 15.29 16.88 8.75
CA ASP A 208 16.47 17.71 9.07
C ASP A 208 16.64 18.94 8.16
N GLN A 209 16.09 18.92 6.93
CA GLN A 209 16.32 19.97 5.92
C GLN A 209 15.07 20.81 5.60
N SER A 210 14.02 20.73 6.41
CA SER A 210 12.79 21.49 6.12
C SER A 210 12.94 22.98 6.42
N LYS A 211 12.37 23.84 5.57
CA LYS A 211 12.36 25.31 5.77
C LYS A 211 11.41 25.75 6.89
N THR A 212 10.62 24.83 7.42
CA THR A 212 9.56 25.11 8.38
C THR A 212 10.00 24.61 9.75
N SER A 213 10.21 25.54 10.70
CA SER A 213 10.65 25.22 12.07
C SER A 213 9.72 24.24 12.80
N GLN A 214 8.44 24.15 12.42
CA GLN A 214 7.51 23.15 12.99
C GLN A 214 7.77 21.71 12.52
N LEU A 215 8.27 21.51 11.29
CA LEU A 215 8.62 20.18 10.79
C LEU A 215 10.02 19.75 11.23
N GLU A 216 10.95 20.70 11.34
CA GLU A 216 12.29 20.45 11.88
C GLU A 216 12.24 19.90 13.32
N ASN A 217 11.31 20.43 14.12
CA ASN A 217 11.13 20.04 15.51
C ASN A 217 10.18 18.85 15.72
N ALA A 218 9.60 18.28 14.66
CA ALA A 218 8.62 17.20 14.75
C ALA A 218 9.14 15.89 14.11
N VAL A 219 9.00 14.80 14.84
CA VAL A 219 9.24 13.43 14.39
C VAL A 219 7.89 12.79 14.13
N ILE A 220 7.66 12.35 12.90
CA ILE A 220 6.43 11.64 12.53
C ILE A 220 6.63 10.16 12.86
N LEU A 221 5.75 9.62 13.71
CA LEU A 221 5.73 8.21 14.08
C LEU A 221 4.83 7.44 13.11
N ARG A 222 5.26 6.25 12.68
CA ARG A 222 4.49 5.31 11.84
C ARG A 222 3.90 5.94 10.55
N PRO A 223 4.76 6.51 9.68
CA PRO A 223 4.30 7.13 8.42
C PRO A 223 3.50 6.15 7.55
N CYS A 224 3.91 4.88 7.46
CA CYS A 224 3.23 3.89 6.62
C CYS A 224 1.78 3.62 7.08
N ASN A 225 1.55 3.48 8.38
CA ASN A 225 0.21 3.17 8.88
C ASN A 225 -0.76 4.35 8.69
N ALA A 226 -0.26 5.58 8.86
CA ALA A 226 -1.05 6.79 8.64
C ALA A 226 -1.46 6.94 7.16
N LEU A 227 -0.52 6.67 6.25
CA LEU A 227 -0.77 6.67 4.80
C LEU A 227 -1.72 5.55 4.39
N ASP A 228 -1.61 4.36 5.00
CA ASP A 228 -2.50 3.23 4.70
C ASP A 228 -3.95 3.52 5.10
N SER A 229 -4.19 4.20 6.22
CA SER A 229 -5.54 4.62 6.62
C SER A 229 -6.14 5.65 5.64
N GLU A 230 -5.35 6.63 5.20
CA GLU A 230 -5.81 7.63 4.23
C GLU A 230 -6.10 7.01 2.87
N LEU A 231 -5.23 6.11 2.40
CA LEU A 231 -5.43 5.37 1.16
C LEU A 231 -6.68 4.48 1.24
N TYR A 232 -6.92 3.85 2.38
CA TYR A 232 -8.14 3.09 2.62
C TYR A 232 -9.40 3.96 2.52
N ASN A 233 -9.39 5.15 3.14
CA ASN A 233 -10.51 6.09 3.09
C ASN A 233 -10.79 6.54 1.65
N ILE A 234 -9.77 6.97 0.90
CA ILE A 234 -9.89 7.39 -0.51
C ILE A 234 -10.46 6.26 -1.36
N LYS A 235 -9.98 5.02 -1.15
CA LYS A 235 -10.45 3.84 -1.89
C LYS A 235 -11.88 3.47 -1.51
N HIS A 236 -12.25 3.62 -0.25
CA HIS A 236 -13.61 3.39 0.22
C HIS A 236 -14.58 4.41 -0.42
N ASP A 237 -14.25 5.70 -0.35
CA ASP A 237 -15.05 6.78 -0.92
C ASP A 237 -15.25 6.62 -2.43
N ARG A 238 -14.19 6.21 -3.15
CA ARG A 238 -14.29 5.89 -4.58
C ARG A 238 -15.30 4.77 -4.83
N ARG A 239 -15.23 3.68 -4.07
CA ARG A 239 -16.16 2.53 -4.22
C ARG A 239 -17.61 2.93 -3.93
N VAL A 240 -17.83 3.78 -2.93
CA VAL A 240 -19.17 4.31 -2.63
C VAL A 240 -19.69 5.13 -3.80
N LYS A 241 -18.90 6.06 -4.34
CA LYS A 241 -19.28 6.86 -5.51
C LYS A 241 -19.50 6.01 -6.76
N GLU A 242 -18.68 4.99 -7.01
CA GLU A 242 -18.87 4.04 -8.11
C GLU A 242 -20.20 3.26 -8.00
N SER A 243 -20.57 2.85 -6.78
CA SER A 243 -21.86 2.18 -6.54
C SER A 243 -23.05 3.10 -6.79
N GLN A 244 -22.95 4.37 -6.36
CA GLN A 244 -23.96 5.40 -6.62
C GLN A 244 -24.07 5.70 -8.12
N LEU A 245 -22.94 5.82 -8.82
CA LEU A 245 -22.89 6.01 -10.27
C LEU A 245 -23.58 4.86 -11.00
N ALA A 246 -23.35 3.62 -10.59
CA ALA A 246 -24.00 2.45 -11.19
C ALA A 246 -25.52 2.49 -10.99
N ALA A 247 -25.99 2.85 -9.79
CA ALA A 247 -27.41 3.03 -9.50
C ALA A 247 -28.03 4.15 -10.36
N LEU A 248 -27.40 5.33 -10.43
CA LEU A 248 -27.87 6.46 -11.23
C LEU A 248 -27.89 6.14 -12.73
N LYS A 249 -26.85 5.48 -13.26
CA LYS A 249 -26.82 5.03 -14.67
C LYS A 249 -27.95 4.06 -14.99
N SER A 250 -28.30 3.17 -14.05
CA SER A 250 -29.45 2.27 -14.23
C SER A 250 -30.78 3.02 -14.31
N SER A 251 -30.97 4.03 -13.45
CA SER A 251 -32.15 4.91 -13.45
C SER A 251 -32.21 5.77 -14.73
N MET A 252 -31.07 6.29 -15.18
CA MET A 252 -30.95 7.04 -16.42
C MET A 252 -31.39 6.20 -17.62
N LYS A 253 -30.92 4.96 -17.74
CA LYS A 253 -31.33 4.04 -18.82
C LYS A 253 -32.84 3.81 -18.82
N LYS A 254 -33.46 3.62 -17.65
CA LYS A 254 -34.91 3.46 -17.53
C LYS A 254 -35.65 4.71 -18.01
N LEU A 255 -35.20 5.89 -17.60
CA LEU A 255 -35.83 7.15 -17.96
C LEU A 255 -35.65 7.48 -19.46
N GLN A 256 -34.48 7.18 -20.02
CA GLN A 256 -34.22 7.29 -21.47
C GLN A 256 -35.08 6.32 -22.29
N GLN A 257 -35.33 5.11 -21.79
CA GLN A 257 -36.24 4.18 -22.44
C GLN A 257 -37.66 4.75 -22.48
N VAL A 258 -38.14 5.33 -21.37
CA VAL A 258 -39.45 5.98 -21.31
C VAL A 258 -39.53 7.16 -22.27
N GLU A 259 -38.49 8.00 -22.33
CA GLU A 259 -38.38 9.10 -23.28
C GLU A 259 -38.47 8.61 -24.73
N HIS A 260 -37.68 7.60 -25.07
CA HIS A 260 -37.68 7.00 -26.40
C HIS A 260 -39.06 6.45 -26.78
N ASP A 261 -39.70 5.70 -25.89
CA ASP A 261 -41.03 5.16 -26.11
C ASP A 261 -42.08 6.27 -26.30
N VAL A 262 -41.98 7.38 -25.56
CA VAL A 262 -42.86 8.55 -25.73
C VAL A 262 -42.68 9.14 -27.12
N HIS A 263 -41.43 9.34 -27.56
CA HIS A 263 -41.16 9.89 -28.89
C HIS A 263 -41.63 8.96 -30.00
N VAL A 264 -41.39 7.65 -29.89
CA VAL A 264 -41.88 6.66 -30.87
C VAL A 264 -43.41 6.64 -30.91
N ALA A 265 -44.07 6.65 -29.76
CA ALA A 265 -45.53 6.69 -29.68
C ALA A 265 -46.11 8.01 -30.23
N ALA A 266 -45.39 9.13 -30.04
CA ALA A 266 -45.81 10.45 -30.54
C ALA A 266 -45.75 10.54 -32.07
N HIS A 267 -44.87 9.81 -32.75
CA HIS A 267 -44.79 9.81 -34.22
C HIS A 267 -45.94 9.08 -34.93
N ARG A 268 -46.56 8.08 -34.27
CA ARG A 268 -47.56 7.21 -34.91
C ARG A 268 -48.80 7.99 -35.37
N MET A 269 -49.31 8.88 -34.53
CA MET A 269 -50.53 9.64 -34.81
C MET A 269 -50.36 10.67 -35.94
N PRO A 270 -49.36 11.57 -35.93
CA PRO A 270 -49.13 12.50 -37.03
C PRO A 270 -48.88 11.80 -38.37
N ASN A 271 -48.19 10.65 -38.36
CA ASN A 271 -47.99 9.86 -39.58
C ASN A 271 -49.29 9.22 -40.08
N ALA A 272 -50.14 8.72 -39.18
CA ALA A 272 -51.47 8.24 -39.56
C ALA A 272 -52.35 9.37 -40.12
N GLN A 273 -52.31 10.56 -39.51
CA GLN A 273 -53.03 11.74 -40.00
C GLN A 273 -52.60 12.13 -41.43
N LYS A 274 -51.31 12.01 -41.77
CA LYS A 274 -50.84 12.23 -43.15
C LYS A 274 -51.55 11.29 -44.14
N TRP A 275 -51.61 9.99 -43.83
CA TRP A 275 -52.25 9.00 -44.70
C TRP A 275 -53.77 9.21 -44.78
N VAL A 276 -54.42 9.47 -43.64
CA VAL A 276 -55.85 9.80 -43.61
C VAL A 276 -56.15 11.05 -44.42
N GLY A 277 -55.33 12.10 -44.31
CA GLY A 277 -55.45 13.32 -45.10
C GLY A 277 -55.28 13.05 -46.59
N LEU A 278 -54.30 12.22 -46.97
CA LEU A 278 -54.09 11.83 -48.37
C LEU A 278 -55.29 11.05 -48.93
N THR A 279 -55.74 10.00 -48.24
CA THR A 279 -56.89 9.19 -48.67
C THR A 279 -58.17 10.02 -48.72
N GLY A 280 -58.39 10.90 -47.73
CA GLY A 280 -59.53 11.81 -47.71
C GLY A 280 -59.51 12.78 -48.89
N LEU A 281 -58.34 13.34 -49.22
CA LEU A 281 -58.18 14.25 -50.37
C LEU A 281 -58.40 13.50 -51.70
N THR A 282 -57.85 12.30 -51.85
CA THR A 282 -58.09 11.46 -53.04
C THR A 282 -59.57 11.12 -53.19
N GLY A 283 -60.24 10.71 -52.12
CA GLY A 283 -61.68 10.44 -52.13
C GLY A 283 -62.50 11.69 -52.47
N PHE A 284 -62.14 12.84 -51.90
CA PHE A 284 -62.78 14.12 -52.20
C PHE A 284 -62.69 14.49 -53.68
N TYR A 285 -61.51 14.41 -54.28
CA TYR A 285 -61.35 14.65 -55.71
C TYR A 285 -62.06 13.60 -56.58
N GLY A 286 -62.10 12.33 -56.16
CA GLY A 286 -62.86 11.29 -56.85
C GLY A 286 -64.36 11.56 -56.85
N VAL A 287 -64.91 12.03 -55.72
CA VAL A 287 -66.32 12.44 -55.62
C VAL A 287 -66.60 13.65 -56.52
N LEU A 288 -65.72 14.66 -56.52
CA LEU A 288 -65.86 15.81 -57.43
C LEU A 288 -65.83 15.38 -58.89
N MET A 289 -64.90 14.50 -59.27
CA MET A 289 -64.80 13.95 -60.63
C MET A 289 -66.07 13.21 -61.04
N TYR A 290 -66.62 12.37 -60.16
CA TYR A 290 -67.90 11.70 -60.39
C TYR A 290 -69.04 12.71 -60.61
N TYR A 291 -69.14 13.73 -59.75
CA TYR A 291 -70.15 14.78 -59.91
C TYR A 291 -70.00 15.57 -61.21
N VAL A 292 -68.79 15.87 -61.66
CA VAL A 292 -68.53 16.68 -62.86
C VAL A 292 -68.79 15.93 -64.17
N TRP A 293 -68.66 14.60 -64.18
CA TRP A 293 -68.77 13.81 -65.42
C TRP A 293 -70.05 13.00 -65.54
N ASP A 294 -70.61 12.52 -64.43
CA ASP A 294 -71.76 11.62 -64.45
C ASP A 294 -73.07 12.30 -64.04
N VAL A 295 -73.03 13.22 -63.07
CA VAL A 295 -74.24 13.79 -62.42
C VAL A 295 -74.57 15.21 -62.88
N TYR A 296 -73.59 16.12 -62.83
CA TYR A 296 -73.76 17.54 -63.09
C TYR A 296 -72.80 18.01 -64.20
N SER A 297 -73.27 18.92 -65.04
CA SER A 297 -72.42 19.58 -66.05
C SER A 297 -71.40 20.52 -65.39
N TRP A 298 -70.30 20.80 -66.10
CA TRP A 298 -69.24 21.70 -65.64
C TRP A 298 -69.75 23.09 -65.22
N ASP A 299 -70.72 23.65 -65.96
CA ASP A 299 -71.31 24.97 -65.69
C ASP A 299 -71.93 25.10 -64.29
N VAL A 300 -72.49 24.01 -63.74
CA VAL A 300 -73.06 23.99 -62.39
C VAL A 300 -71.97 23.82 -61.33
N MET A 301 -70.92 23.04 -61.63
CA MET A 301 -69.84 22.72 -60.69
C MET A 301 -68.78 23.82 -60.59
N GLU A 302 -68.62 24.64 -61.63
CA GLU A 302 -67.65 25.72 -61.71
C GLU A 302 -67.69 26.64 -60.46
N PRO A 303 -68.80 27.33 -60.13
CA PRO A 303 -68.84 28.22 -58.97
C PRO A 303 -68.59 27.47 -57.64
N ILE A 304 -69.03 26.22 -57.51
CA ILE A 304 -68.84 25.42 -56.30
C ILE A 304 -67.36 25.14 -56.06
N THR A 305 -66.62 24.75 -57.10
CA THR A 305 -65.18 24.49 -56.99
C THR A 305 -64.39 25.76 -56.66
N TYR A 306 -64.80 26.93 -57.18
CA TYR A 306 -64.23 28.22 -56.78
C TYR A 306 -64.44 28.51 -55.29
N PHE A 307 -65.65 28.30 -54.75
CA PHE A 307 -65.90 28.49 -53.32
C PHE A 307 -65.08 27.55 -52.43
N ILE A 308 -64.87 26.30 -52.86
CA ILE A 308 -64.02 25.33 -52.14
C ILE A 308 -62.57 25.82 -52.11
N GLY A 309 -62.02 26.23 -53.25
CA GLY A 309 -60.64 26.73 -53.35
C GLY A 309 -60.44 28.01 -52.53
N PHE A 310 -61.38 28.95 -52.62
CA PHE A 310 -61.36 30.18 -51.83
C PHE A 310 -61.43 29.89 -50.32
N THR A 311 -62.27 28.96 -49.90
CA THR A 311 -62.38 28.54 -48.49
C THR A 311 -61.08 27.93 -47.98
N ALA A 312 -60.35 27.15 -48.80
CA ALA A 312 -59.06 26.60 -48.43
C ALA A 312 -57.99 27.69 -48.22
N VAL A 313 -57.92 28.70 -49.11
CA VAL A 313 -57.01 29.84 -48.97
C VAL A 313 -57.36 30.66 -47.72
N LEU A 314 -58.65 30.92 -47.51
CA LEU A 314 -59.13 31.65 -46.35
C LEU A 314 -58.82 30.88 -45.04
N GLY A 315 -59.02 29.56 -45.02
CA GLY A 315 -58.67 28.70 -43.90
C GLY A 315 -57.17 28.70 -43.58
N ASN A 316 -56.31 28.69 -44.60
CA ASN A 316 -54.86 28.82 -44.42
C ASN A 316 -54.48 30.17 -43.78
N SER A 317 -55.11 31.27 -44.23
CA SER A 317 -54.92 32.61 -43.66
C SER A 317 -55.37 32.66 -42.19
N PHE A 318 -56.56 32.15 -41.87
CA PHE A 318 -57.05 32.06 -40.49
C PHE A 318 -56.14 31.22 -39.60
N TYR A 319 -55.64 30.08 -40.09
CA TYR A 319 -54.69 29.25 -39.34
C TYR A 319 -53.41 30.02 -39.01
N SER A 320 -52.86 30.76 -39.97
CA SER A 320 -51.66 31.57 -39.78
C SER A 320 -51.89 32.68 -38.75
N ALA A 321 -53.04 33.37 -38.83
CA ALA A 321 -53.41 34.41 -37.86
C ALA A 321 -53.52 33.87 -36.42
N ILE A 322 -54.08 32.67 -36.23
CA ILE A 322 -54.24 32.05 -34.91
C ILE A 322 -52.92 31.48 -34.39
N THR A 323 -52.18 30.76 -35.23
CA THR A 323 -50.97 30.02 -34.79
C THR A 323 -49.70 30.87 -34.86
N LYS A 324 -49.75 32.05 -35.51
CA LYS A 324 -48.59 32.92 -35.80
C LYS A 324 -47.44 32.20 -36.51
N LYS A 325 -47.77 31.16 -37.27
CA LYS A 325 -46.84 30.34 -38.05
C LYS A 325 -47.49 29.99 -39.37
N ASP A 326 -46.66 29.90 -40.41
CA ASP A 326 -47.12 29.55 -41.73
C ASP A 326 -47.78 28.16 -41.74
N PRO A 327 -48.87 27.97 -42.50
CA PRO A 327 -49.61 26.72 -42.65
C PRO A 327 -48.84 25.69 -43.49
N THR A 328 -47.54 25.55 -43.27
CA THR A 328 -46.69 24.55 -43.90
C THR A 328 -46.91 23.20 -43.21
N TYR A 329 -46.95 22.12 -43.99
CA TYR A 329 -47.09 20.75 -43.46
C TYR A 329 -46.11 20.47 -42.31
N SER A 330 -44.84 20.87 -42.45
CA SER A 330 -43.82 20.71 -41.40
C SER A 330 -44.22 21.37 -40.08
N ASN A 331 -44.72 22.61 -40.11
CA ASN A 331 -45.13 23.35 -38.92
C ASN A 331 -46.34 22.71 -38.23
N ILE A 332 -47.33 22.30 -39.03
CA ILE A 332 -48.53 21.63 -38.52
C ILE A 332 -48.15 20.29 -37.89
N TRP A 333 -47.31 19.50 -38.56
CA TRP A 333 -46.83 18.22 -38.07
C TRP A 333 -46.02 18.38 -36.77
N GLN A 334 -45.08 19.34 -36.72
CA GLN A 334 -44.27 19.62 -35.53
C GLN A 334 -45.14 20.06 -34.34
N LYS A 335 -46.15 20.90 -34.58
CA LYS A 335 -47.10 21.33 -33.55
C LYS A 335 -47.86 20.14 -32.97
N ARG A 336 -48.46 19.30 -33.84
CA ARG A 336 -49.20 18.10 -33.42
C ARG A 336 -48.30 17.09 -32.70
N TYR A 337 -47.07 16.94 -33.18
CA TYR A 337 -46.07 16.10 -32.54
C TYR A 337 -45.71 16.61 -31.13
N ALA A 338 -45.43 17.91 -30.98
CA ALA A 338 -45.10 18.51 -29.69
C ALA A 338 -46.25 18.39 -28.68
N GLU A 339 -47.48 18.70 -29.10
CA GLU A 339 -48.69 18.52 -28.28
C GLU A 339 -48.85 17.06 -27.82
N ARG A 340 -48.54 16.10 -28.71
CA ARG A 340 -48.62 14.68 -28.38
C ARG A 340 -47.51 14.24 -27.43
N VAL A 341 -46.29 14.72 -27.60
CA VAL A 341 -45.17 14.47 -26.68
C VAL A 341 -45.53 15.00 -25.29
N GLU A 342 -46.06 16.22 -25.19
CA GLU A 342 -46.47 16.81 -23.91
C GLU A 342 -47.60 16.01 -23.23
N MET A 343 -48.60 15.58 -24.01
CA MET A 343 -49.68 14.76 -23.48
C MET A 343 -49.17 13.41 -22.98
N LEU A 344 -48.27 12.75 -23.73
CA LEU A 344 -47.73 11.44 -23.38
C LEU A 344 -46.73 11.54 -22.23
N SER A 345 -45.93 12.60 -22.15
CA SER A 345 -45.02 12.85 -21.03
C SER A 345 -45.80 13.05 -19.73
N LYS A 346 -46.87 13.87 -19.75
CA LYS A 346 -47.79 14.03 -18.60
C LYS A 346 -48.42 12.71 -18.18
N LYS A 347 -48.91 11.91 -19.14
CA LYS A 347 -49.51 10.59 -18.86
C LYS A 347 -48.53 9.61 -18.23
N ARG A 348 -47.27 9.62 -18.67
CA ARG A 348 -46.21 8.75 -18.13
C ARG A 348 -45.47 9.35 -16.93
N LYS A 349 -45.91 10.52 -16.44
CA LYS A 349 -45.24 11.30 -15.38
C LYS A 349 -43.74 11.51 -15.66
N TYR A 350 -43.39 11.69 -16.93
CA TYR A 350 -42.02 11.90 -17.38
C TYR A 350 -41.74 13.40 -17.43
N ASN A 351 -40.73 13.85 -16.70
CA ASN A 351 -40.27 15.24 -16.72
C ASN A 351 -38.90 15.33 -17.42
N PRO A 352 -38.78 16.08 -18.53
CA PRO A 352 -37.51 16.20 -19.25
C PRO A 352 -36.40 16.86 -18.41
N ARG A 353 -36.76 17.67 -17.40
CA ARG A 353 -35.78 18.30 -16.50
C ARG A 353 -35.04 17.28 -15.63
N GLU A 354 -35.73 16.22 -15.21
CA GLU A 354 -35.15 15.16 -14.38
C GLU A 354 -34.03 14.42 -15.11
N LEU A 355 -34.15 14.21 -16.43
CA LEU A 355 -33.08 13.61 -17.22
C LEU A 355 -31.84 14.51 -17.32
N VAL A 356 -32.04 15.82 -17.48
CA VAL A 356 -30.94 16.78 -17.57
C VAL A 356 -30.20 16.85 -16.24
N GLU A 357 -30.94 16.95 -15.13
CA GLU A 357 -30.38 16.96 -13.79
C GLU A 357 -29.64 15.64 -13.48
N LEU A 358 -30.22 14.50 -13.85
CA LEU A 358 -29.60 13.20 -13.64
C LEU A 358 -28.29 13.05 -14.45
N LYS A 359 -28.25 13.56 -15.68
CA LYS A 359 -27.03 13.61 -16.50
C LYS A 359 -25.96 14.49 -15.86
N ALA A 360 -26.33 15.65 -15.33
CA ALA A 360 -25.41 16.54 -14.62
C ALA A 360 -24.82 15.85 -13.39
N ARG A 361 -25.65 15.24 -12.54
CA ARG A 361 -25.20 14.49 -11.35
C ARG A 361 -24.27 13.32 -11.70
N ILE A 362 -24.53 12.62 -12.80
CA ILE A 362 -23.67 11.54 -13.30
C ILE A 362 -22.30 12.11 -13.71
N PHE A 363 -22.30 13.23 -14.44
CA PHE A 363 -21.07 13.88 -14.87
C PHE A 363 -20.22 14.36 -13.68
N ASP A 364 -20.85 14.96 -12.67
CA ASP A 364 -20.17 15.40 -11.45
C ASP A 364 -19.54 14.21 -10.70
N LEU A 365 -20.30 13.10 -10.55
CA LEU A 365 -19.78 11.88 -9.93
C LEU A 365 -18.64 11.24 -10.73
N GLU A 366 -18.69 11.27 -12.07
CA GLU A 366 -17.60 10.76 -12.91
C GLU A 366 -16.33 11.59 -12.72
N ASN A 367 -16.45 12.92 -12.66
CA ASN A 367 -15.32 13.81 -12.37
C ASN A 367 -14.73 13.55 -10.98
N ASP A 368 -15.57 13.39 -9.95
CA ASP A 368 -15.13 13.06 -8.60
C ASP A 368 -14.36 11.73 -8.56
N ILE A 369 -14.87 10.70 -9.24
CA ILE A 369 -14.21 9.38 -9.30
C ILE A 369 -12.87 9.50 -10.04
N LEU A 370 -12.80 10.28 -11.11
CA LEU A 370 -11.55 10.53 -11.84
C LEU A 370 -10.52 11.21 -10.95
N LEU A 371 -10.92 12.23 -10.19
CA LEU A 371 -10.06 12.90 -9.21
C LEU A 371 -9.55 11.90 -8.18
N LEU A 372 -10.44 11.15 -7.51
CA LEU A 372 -10.02 10.16 -6.50
C LEU A 372 -9.07 9.10 -7.09
N SER A 373 -9.29 8.68 -8.35
CA SER A 373 -8.40 7.75 -9.04
C SER A 373 -7.01 8.34 -9.32
N GLN A 374 -6.93 9.65 -9.56
CA GLN A 374 -5.67 10.36 -9.76
C GLN A 374 -4.90 10.44 -8.44
N TRP A 375 -5.59 10.74 -7.32
CA TRP A 375 -4.97 10.79 -5.99
C TRP A 375 -4.46 9.42 -5.55
N GLU A 376 -5.20 8.34 -5.84
CA GLU A 376 -4.73 6.96 -5.64
C GLU A 376 -3.42 6.70 -6.41
N LYS A 377 -3.33 7.13 -7.68
CA LYS A 377 -2.12 6.94 -8.50
C LYS A 377 -0.93 7.76 -8.01
N VAL A 378 -1.13 9.02 -7.64
CA VAL A 378 -0.05 9.90 -7.14
C VAL A 378 0.55 9.32 -5.86
N ASN A 379 -0.28 8.85 -4.92
CA ASN A 379 0.21 8.25 -3.68
C ASN A 379 0.97 6.92 -3.89
N VAL A 380 0.63 6.15 -4.93
CA VAL A 380 1.34 4.90 -5.27
C VAL A 380 2.68 5.15 -5.98
N VAL A 381 2.82 6.26 -6.71
CA VAL A 381 4.08 6.64 -7.39
C VAL A 381 5.05 7.35 -6.45
N ASN A 382 4.54 8.02 -5.40
CA ASN A 382 5.34 8.78 -4.45
C ASN A 382 5.71 8.12 -3.09
N PRO A 383 5.76 6.79 -2.90
CA PRO A 383 6.12 6.22 -1.60
C PRO A 383 7.63 6.23 -1.30
N ASN A 384 8.49 6.61 -2.27
CA ASN A 384 9.95 6.42 -2.18
C ASN A 384 10.80 7.63 -2.63
N GLN A 385 10.23 8.83 -2.79
CA GLN A 385 11.06 9.98 -3.17
C GLN A 385 11.45 10.77 -1.91
N PRO A 386 12.76 10.89 -1.60
CA PRO A 386 13.26 11.51 -0.37
C PRO A 386 12.96 13.02 -0.29
#